data_AF-A0A8T7A0T7-F1
#
_entry.id   AF-A0A8T7A0T7-F1
#
_cell.length_a   1.000
_cell.length_b   1.000
_cell.length_c   1.000
_cell.angle_alpha   90.00
_cell.angle_beta   90.00
_cell.angle_gamma   90.00
#
_symmetry.space_group_name_H-M   'P 1'
#
loop_
_entity.id
_entity.type
_entity.pdbx_description
1 polymer ?
#
loop_
_entity_poly.entity_id
_entity_poly.type
_entity_poly.pdbx_seq_one_letter_code
_entity_poly.pdbx_strand_id
1 'polypeptide(L)'
;MNQDIFHTQVTSKSRNYFFDIKQSQRGDYYLVINQSKKSQDGYERQSLLLFNNVLPDFALAFTKSLEKLTQLDPSLNLQESGSESQPAIQESNGEPKKRFRQLSPEEIAHEQMVNERSGRPKNSGLRWSSEDRTRVKKFFLRGEAIKDIADTLGRSVHSITAELKKQGLIVTEENYTNQKNPF
;
A
#
# COMPACT_ATOMS: atom_id res chain seq x y z
N MET A 1 -5.61 11.74 1.53
CA MET A 1 -4.90 10.49 1.91
C MET A 1 -5.74 9.84 2.99
N ASN A 2 -6.18 8.59 2.84
CA ASN A 2 -6.88 7.91 3.93
C ASN A 2 -5.82 7.45 4.92
N GLN A 3 -5.74 8.15 6.05
CA GLN A 3 -4.88 7.81 7.17
C GLN A 3 -5.45 6.59 7.89
N ASP A 4 -4.58 5.68 8.31
CA ASP A 4 -4.98 4.54 9.14
C ASP A 4 -5.39 5.07 10.52
N ILE A 5 -6.64 4.83 10.90
CA ILE A 5 -7.21 5.22 12.20
C ILE A 5 -6.69 4.29 13.28
N PHE A 6 -6.64 3.01 12.95
CA PHE A 6 -6.09 1.97 13.80
C PHE A 6 -5.17 1.08 12.97
N HIS A 7 -4.11 0.60 13.60
CA HIS A 7 -3.14 -0.32 13.00
C HIS A 7 -2.63 -1.28 14.07
N THR A 8 -2.72 -2.58 13.80
CA THR A 8 -2.00 -3.60 14.55
C THR A 8 -1.36 -4.59 13.60
N GLN A 9 -0.31 -5.28 14.06
CA GLN A 9 0.43 -6.24 13.25
C GLN A 9 0.79 -7.48 14.06
N VAL A 10 0.84 -8.62 13.36
CA VAL A 10 1.31 -9.89 13.88
C VAL A 10 2.36 -10.42 12.91
N THR A 11 3.58 -10.64 13.39
CA THR A 11 4.66 -11.23 12.58
C THR A 11 4.85 -12.69 12.97
N SER A 12 4.87 -13.58 11.99
CA SER A 12 5.14 -15.01 12.17
C SER A 12 6.11 -15.50 11.11
N LYS A 13 7.36 -15.74 11.50
CA LYS A 13 8.46 -16.21 10.63
C LYS A 13 8.58 -15.38 9.34
N SER A 14 8.11 -15.92 8.21
CA SER A 14 8.17 -15.29 6.88
C SER A 14 6.90 -14.53 6.50
N ARG A 15 5.88 -14.48 7.39
CA ARG A 15 4.59 -13.83 7.16
C ARG A 15 4.38 -12.67 8.14
N ASN A 16 3.80 -11.58 7.64
CA ASN A 16 3.30 -10.49 8.47
C ASN A 16 1.83 -10.29 8.16
N TYR A 17 1.01 -10.18 9.19
CA TYR A 17 -0.40 -9.87 9.13
C TYR A 17 -0.60 -8.45 9.66
N PHE A 18 -1.33 -7.62 8.94
CA PHE A 18 -1.67 -6.26 9.32
C PHE A 18 -3.19 -6.13 9.38
N PHE A 19 -3.70 -5.50 10.42
CA PHE A 19 -5.11 -5.25 10.62
C PHE A 19 -5.30 -3.74 10.80
N ASP A 20 -5.85 -3.09 9.78
CA ASP A 20 -6.00 -1.65 9.71
C ASP A 20 -7.47 -1.26 9.70
N ILE A 21 -7.87 -0.25 10.49
CA ILE A 21 -9.17 0.43 10.32
C ILE A 21 -8.92 1.73 9.56
N LYS A 22 -9.66 1.92 8.47
CA LYS A 22 -9.58 3.13 7.63
C LYS A 22 -10.96 3.72 7.41
N GLN A 23 -11.00 4.97 6.98
CA GLN A 23 -12.23 5.70 6.68
C GLN A 23 -12.33 6.01 5.19
N SER A 24 -13.52 5.85 4.63
CA SER A 24 -13.85 6.22 3.25
C SER A 24 -13.97 7.74 3.14
N GLN A 25 -13.99 8.27 1.91
CA GLN A 25 -14.21 9.70 1.69
C GLN A 25 -15.60 10.16 2.15
N ARG A 26 -16.57 9.24 2.28
CA ARG A 26 -17.94 9.49 2.75
C ARG A 26 -18.07 9.38 4.27
N GLY A 27 -17.00 8.98 4.96
CA GLY A 27 -16.97 8.86 6.41
C GLY A 27 -17.15 7.43 6.94
N ASP A 28 -17.46 6.46 6.09
CA ASP A 28 -17.67 5.05 6.50
C ASP A 28 -16.36 4.36 6.88
N TYR A 29 -16.37 3.58 7.95
CA TYR A 29 -15.23 2.78 8.37
C TYR A 29 -15.20 1.41 7.68
N TYR A 30 -13.99 0.92 7.45
CA TYR A 30 -13.76 -0.42 6.91
C TYR A 30 -12.46 -1.02 7.46
N LEU A 31 -12.42 -2.35 7.53
CA LEU A 31 -11.26 -3.14 7.97
C LEU A 31 -10.47 -3.60 6.75
N VAL A 32 -9.15 -3.49 6.82
CA VAL A 32 -8.22 -4.07 5.86
C VAL A 32 -7.33 -5.08 6.57
N ILE A 33 -7.35 -6.33 6.12
CA ILE A 33 -6.46 -7.38 6.60
C ILE A 33 -5.46 -7.69 5.49
N ASN A 34 -4.18 -7.41 5.72
CA ASN A 34 -3.12 -7.70 4.75
C ASN A 34 -2.20 -8.79 5.28
N GLN A 35 -1.96 -9.82 4.48
CA GLN A 35 -0.85 -10.74 4.69
C GLN A 35 0.26 -10.42 3.69
N SER A 36 1.47 -10.18 4.17
CA SER A 36 2.68 -10.25 3.33
C SER A 36 3.47 -11.51 3.65
N LYS A 37 3.93 -12.23 2.63
CA LYS A 37 4.79 -13.41 2.75
C LYS A 37 6.06 -13.17 1.94
N LYS A 38 7.22 -13.36 2.56
CA LYS A 38 8.50 -13.30 1.86
C LYS A 38 8.61 -14.47 0.86
N SER A 39 8.90 -14.15 -0.39
CA SER A 39 9.14 -15.10 -1.49
C SER A 39 10.57 -14.94 -2.00
N GLN A 40 11.03 -15.82 -2.90
CA GLN A 40 12.37 -15.73 -3.49
C GLN A 40 12.53 -14.44 -4.30
N ASP A 41 11.47 -14.02 -4.99
CA ASP A 41 11.44 -12.83 -5.86
C ASP A 41 10.79 -11.60 -5.19
N GLY A 42 10.72 -11.55 -3.86
CA GLY A 42 10.22 -10.40 -3.10
C GLY A 42 9.11 -10.74 -2.10
N TYR A 43 7.93 -10.14 -2.27
CA TYR A 43 6.81 -10.31 -1.32
C TYR A 43 5.50 -10.61 -2.04
N GLU A 44 4.88 -11.72 -1.67
CA GLU A 44 3.50 -12.06 -2.00
C GLU A 44 2.57 -11.34 -1.03
N ARG A 45 1.58 -10.60 -1.55
CA ARG A 45 0.60 -9.87 -0.73
C ARG A 45 -0.81 -10.39 -0.99
N GLN A 46 -1.52 -10.69 0.08
CA GLN A 46 -2.94 -11.01 0.06
C GLN A 46 -3.66 -9.95 0.90
N SER A 47 -4.77 -9.42 0.37
CA SER A 47 -5.52 -8.34 1.01
C SER A 47 -6.99 -8.72 1.06
N LEU A 48 -7.60 -8.54 2.22
CA LEU A 48 -9.04 -8.66 2.43
C LEU A 48 -9.57 -7.31 2.91
N LEU A 49 -10.59 -6.81 2.22
CA LEU A 49 -11.27 -5.54 2.53
C LEU A 49 -12.69 -5.85 2.99
N LEU A 50 -13.06 -5.40 4.19
CA LEU A 50 -14.35 -5.64 4.80
C LEU A 50 -15.02 -4.32 5.15
N PHE A 51 -16.16 -4.04 4.51
CA PHE A 51 -16.97 -2.86 4.79
C PHE A 51 -17.83 -3.05 6.05
N ASN A 52 -18.27 -1.93 6.63
CA ASN A 52 -19.08 -1.90 7.86
C ASN A 52 -20.29 -2.85 7.86
N ASN A 53 -20.96 -3.03 6.72
CA ASN A 53 -22.15 -3.87 6.60
C ASN A 53 -21.89 -5.36 6.80
N VAL A 54 -20.68 -5.85 6.51
CA VAL A 54 -20.33 -7.29 6.63
C VAL A 54 -19.51 -7.60 7.89
N LEU A 55 -19.01 -6.58 8.58
CA LEU A 55 -18.15 -6.76 9.76
C LEU A 55 -18.80 -7.56 10.89
N PRO A 56 -20.09 -7.36 11.25
CA PRO A 56 -20.72 -8.12 12.32
C PRO A 56 -20.74 -9.63 12.05
N ASP A 57 -21.16 -10.03 10.85
CA ASP A 57 -21.24 -11.43 10.44
C ASP A 57 -19.84 -12.05 10.29
N PHE A 58 -18.89 -11.28 9.75
CA PHE A 58 -17.50 -11.71 9.66
C PHE A 58 -16.90 -11.96 11.04
N ALA A 59 -17.08 -11.04 11.99
CA ALA A 59 -16.59 -11.19 13.35
C ALA A 59 -17.21 -12.42 14.03
N LEU A 60 -18.51 -12.62 13.87
CA LEU A 60 -19.20 -13.81 14.39
C LEU A 60 -18.63 -15.10 13.82
N ALA A 61 -18.47 -15.17 12.49
CA ALA A 61 -17.93 -16.35 11.82
C ALA A 61 -16.47 -16.62 12.20
N PHE A 62 -15.66 -15.56 12.33
CA PHE A 62 -14.26 -15.64 12.74
C PHE A 62 -14.14 -16.19 14.17
N THR A 63 -14.87 -15.61 15.13
CA THR A 63 -14.87 -16.07 16.53
C THR A 63 -15.31 -17.52 16.65
N LYS A 64 -16.41 -17.92 16.00
CA LYS A 64 -16.87 -19.32 15.99
C LYS A 64 -15.81 -20.27 15.43
N SER A 65 -15.06 -19.83 14.42
CA SER A 65 -13.98 -20.62 13.83
C SER A 65 -12.81 -20.79 14.80
N LEU A 66 -12.45 -19.74 15.55
CA LEU A 66 -11.42 -19.81 16.59
C LEU A 66 -11.84 -20.70 17.76
N GLU A 67 -13.09 -20.61 18.22
CA GLU A 67 -13.64 -21.50 19.24
C GLU A 67 -13.56 -22.96 18.80
N LYS A 68 -13.94 -23.25 17.56
CA LYS A 68 -13.85 -24.60 17.02
C LYS A 68 -12.40 -25.07 16.92
N LEU A 69 -11.47 -24.19 16.57
CA LEU A 69 -10.04 -24.50 16.53
C LEU A 69 -9.50 -24.87 17.91
N THR A 70 -9.86 -24.13 18.96
CA THR A 70 -9.49 -24.44 20.36
C THR A 70 -10.08 -25.79 20.82
N GLN A 71 -11.29 -26.14 20.38
CA GLN A 71 -11.87 -27.46 20.68
C GLN A 71 -11.09 -28.61 20.03
N LEU A 72 -10.57 -28.38 18.82
CA LEU A 72 -9.80 -29.38 18.08
C LEU A 72 -8.36 -29.48 18.57
N ASP A 73 -7.78 -28.36 19.00
CA ASP A 73 -6.44 -28.28 19.57
C ASP A 73 -6.47 -27.42 20.85
N PRO A 74 -6.74 -28.04 22.01
CA PRO A 74 -6.79 -27.34 23.29
C PRO A 74 -5.47 -26.69 23.72
N SER A 75 -4.35 -27.05 23.09
CA SER A 75 -3.04 -26.48 23.41
C SER A 75 -2.88 -25.03 22.92
N LEU A 76 -3.74 -24.58 22.01
CA LEU A 76 -3.67 -23.24 21.41
C LEU A 76 -4.08 -22.09 22.35
N ASN A 77 -4.54 -22.38 23.57
CA ASN A 77 -5.00 -21.45 24.62
C ASN A 77 -5.19 -19.98 24.16
N LEU A 78 -6.23 -19.74 23.34
CA LEU A 78 -6.52 -18.43 22.74
C LEU A 78 -7.11 -17.42 23.75
N GLN A 79 -7.27 -17.81 25.02
CA GLN A 79 -7.88 -16.99 26.08
C GLN A 79 -6.83 -16.20 26.90
N GLU A 80 -5.55 -16.58 26.85
CA GLU A 80 -4.47 -15.90 27.59
C GLU A 80 -3.40 -15.31 26.67
N SER A 81 -3.71 -14.16 26.08
CA SER A 81 -2.68 -13.23 25.55
C SER A 81 -2.87 -11.82 26.12
N GLY A 82 -3.25 -11.77 27.40
CA GLY A 82 -3.38 -10.56 28.21
C GLY A 82 -2.25 -10.34 29.20
N SER A 83 -1.12 -11.04 29.07
CA SER A 83 0.09 -10.82 29.87
C SER A 83 1.10 -9.97 29.11
N GLU A 84 1.40 -8.82 29.73
CA GLU A 84 2.36 -7.79 29.33
C GLU A 84 3.64 -8.35 28.72
N SER A 85 3.70 -8.43 27.40
CA SER A 85 4.78 -7.71 26.75
C SER A 85 4.27 -6.30 26.60
N GLN A 86 4.76 -5.36 27.41
CA GLN A 86 4.62 -3.94 27.09
C GLN A 86 4.98 -3.80 25.59
N PRO A 87 4.05 -3.44 24.68
CA PRO A 87 4.48 -2.49 23.67
C PRO A 87 4.87 -1.28 24.50
N ALA A 88 6.12 -0.83 24.40
CA ALA A 88 6.47 0.46 24.95
C ALA A 88 5.41 1.46 24.46
N ILE A 89 4.48 1.85 25.33
CA ILE A 89 3.74 3.09 25.19
C ILE A 89 4.83 4.12 25.44
N GLN A 90 5.55 4.46 24.37
CA GLN A 90 5.98 5.83 24.23
C GLN A 90 4.67 6.58 24.06
N GLU A 91 4.25 7.28 25.11
CA GLU A 91 3.56 8.53 24.91
C GLU A 91 4.44 9.35 23.97
N SER A 92 4.25 9.19 22.66
CA SER A 92 4.74 10.15 21.70
C SER A 92 3.85 11.37 21.88
N ASN A 93 4.18 12.18 22.87
CA ASN A 93 4.10 13.61 22.69
C ASN A 93 4.84 13.92 21.38
N GLY A 94 4.08 13.94 20.29
CA GLY A 94 4.46 14.45 18.97
C GLY A 94 5.81 14.01 18.41
N GLU A 95 6.09 12.71 18.23
CA GLU A 95 7.21 12.27 17.39
C GLU A 95 6.83 11.30 16.27
N PRO A 96 7.41 11.47 15.06
CA PRO A 96 6.83 11.00 13.81
C PRO A 96 7.03 9.49 13.59
N LYS A 97 5.97 8.82 13.10
CA LYS A 97 5.97 7.43 12.62
C LYS A 97 7.25 7.13 11.83
N LYS A 98 7.96 6.02 12.15
CA LYS A 98 9.21 5.57 11.50
C LYS A 98 9.19 5.93 10.01
N ARG A 99 9.91 6.99 9.65
CA ARG A 99 10.09 7.41 8.26
C ARG A 99 10.64 6.19 7.52
N PHE A 100 9.94 5.71 6.50
CA PHE A 100 10.62 4.98 5.42
C PHE A 100 11.87 5.78 5.09
N ARG A 101 13.05 5.19 5.24
CA ARG A 101 14.33 5.89 5.06
C ARG A 101 14.28 6.56 3.70
N GLN A 102 14.20 7.89 3.69
CA GLN A 102 14.24 8.65 2.46
C GLN A 102 15.66 8.48 1.94
N LEU A 103 15.80 7.93 0.74
CA LEU A 103 17.09 7.86 0.08
C LEU A 103 17.65 9.29 -0.01
N SER A 104 18.92 9.45 0.33
CA SER A 104 19.62 10.70 0.11
C SER A 104 19.63 11.03 -1.39
N PRO A 105 19.83 12.29 -1.79
CA PRO A 105 20.01 12.64 -3.20
C PRO A 105 21.11 11.81 -3.89
N GLU A 106 22.17 11.45 -3.15
CA GLU A 106 23.26 10.60 -3.64
C GLU A 106 22.83 9.15 -3.86
N GLU A 107 22.08 8.57 -2.91
CA GLU A 107 21.52 7.22 -3.04
C GLU A 107 20.50 7.17 -4.20
N ILE A 108 19.69 8.22 -4.37
CA ILE A 108 18.77 8.36 -5.52
C ILE A 108 19.55 8.40 -6.83
N ALA A 109 20.61 9.20 -6.92
CA ALA A 109 21.43 9.30 -8.13
C ALA A 109 22.12 7.98 -8.46
N HIS A 110 22.58 7.24 -7.45
CA HIS A 110 23.17 5.91 -7.62
C HIS A 110 22.15 4.92 -8.22
N GLU A 111 20.94 4.86 -7.65
CA GLU A 111 19.86 4.01 -8.18
C GLU A 111 19.45 4.40 -9.61
N GLN A 112 19.40 5.71 -9.91
CA GLN A 112 19.15 6.19 -11.27
C GLN A 112 20.23 5.72 -12.25
N MET A 113 21.50 5.80 -11.87
CA MET A 113 22.63 5.32 -12.68
C MET A 113 22.55 3.80 -12.90
N VAL A 114 22.20 3.02 -11.87
CA VAL A 114 22.01 1.56 -11.99
C VAL A 114 20.85 1.22 -12.92
N ASN A 115 19.74 1.96 -12.83
CA ASN A 115 18.59 1.79 -13.72
C ASN A 115 18.96 2.11 -15.18
N GLU A 116 19.63 3.23 -15.43
CA GLU A 116 20.06 3.63 -16.78
C GLU A 116 21.03 2.59 -17.38
N ARG A 117 22.02 2.09 -16.59
CA ARG A 117 22.94 1.03 -17.03
C ARG A 117 22.25 -0.30 -17.35
N SER A 118 21.15 -0.58 -16.67
CA SER A 118 20.37 -1.80 -16.88
C SER A 118 19.27 -1.66 -17.94
N GLY A 119 19.21 -0.53 -18.66
CA GLY A 119 18.20 -0.26 -19.68
C GLY A 119 16.79 -0.06 -19.11
N ARG A 120 16.68 0.17 -17.79
CA ARG A 120 15.41 0.44 -17.11
C ARG A 120 15.13 1.95 -17.11
N PRO A 121 13.86 2.38 -17.01
CA PRO A 121 13.54 3.77 -16.79
C PRO A 121 14.30 4.32 -15.57
N LYS A 122 14.90 5.51 -15.71
CA LYS A 122 15.75 6.17 -14.71
C LYS A 122 15.20 6.07 -13.28
N ASN A 123 13.91 6.30 -13.13
CA ASN A 123 13.23 6.31 -11.85
C ASN A 123 12.47 5.00 -11.54
N SER A 124 12.87 3.87 -12.12
CA SER A 124 12.28 2.57 -11.77
C SER A 124 12.52 2.24 -10.29
N GLY A 125 11.49 1.75 -9.59
CA GLY A 125 11.57 1.40 -8.16
C GLY A 125 11.70 2.59 -7.18
N LEU A 126 12.06 3.78 -7.64
CA LEU A 126 12.18 4.97 -6.80
C LEU A 126 10.84 5.48 -6.30
N ARG A 127 10.81 6.10 -5.12
CA ARG A 127 9.57 6.65 -4.56
C ARG A 127 9.08 7.85 -5.38
N TRP A 128 7.77 8.04 -5.46
CA TRP A 128 7.16 9.24 -6.04
C TRP A 128 7.33 10.44 -5.11
N SER A 129 7.92 11.52 -5.61
CA SER A 129 7.93 12.82 -4.91
C SER A 129 6.59 13.55 -5.06
N SER A 130 6.30 14.51 -4.18
CA SER A 130 5.12 15.39 -4.33
C SER A 130 5.18 16.20 -5.62
N GLU A 131 6.38 16.62 -6.02
CA GLU A 131 6.62 17.34 -7.25
C GLU A 131 6.34 16.47 -8.47
N ASP A 132 6.84 15.23 -8.51
CA ASP A 132 6.59 14.31 -9.62
C ASP A 132 5.10 14.02 -9.79
N ARG A 133 4.36 13.83 -8.69
CA ARG A 133 2.90 13.65 -8.74
C ARG A 133 2.18 14.86 -9.32
N THR A 134 2.65 16.05 -8.95
CA THR A 134 2.12 17.32 -9.46
C THR A 134 2.45 17.48 -10.95
N ARG A 135 3.64 17.09 -11.38
CA ARG A 135 4.06 17.08 -12.79
C ARG A 135 3.22 16.11 -13.62
N VAL A 136 3.00 14.88 -13.14
CA VAL A 136 2.10 13.90 -13.80
C VAL A 136 0.72 14.50 -14.03
N LYS A 137 0.11 15.05 -12.97
CA LYS A 137 -1.21 15.71 -13.07
C LYS A 137 -1.19 16.85 -14.08
N LYS A 138 -0.19 17.72 -13.99
CA LYS A 138 -0.06 18.92 -14.81
C LYS A 138 0.10 18.58 -16.29
N PHE A 139 0.96 17.62 -16.63
CA PHE A 139 1.17 17.21 -18.01
C PHE A 139 -0.06 16.51 -18.58
N PHE A 140 -0.70 15.64 -17.79
CA PHE A 140 -1.94 14.97 -18.22
C PHE A 140 -3.08 15.97 -18.47
N LEU A 141 -3.28 16.95 -17.57
CA LEU A 141 -4.29 18.00 -17.74
C LEU A 141 -3.99 18.95 -18.91
N ARG A 142 -2.75 18.98 -19.41
CA ARG A 142 -2.36 19.71 -20.63
C ARG A 142 -2.55 18.89 -21.92
N GLY A 143 -3.02 17.65 -21.81
CA GLY A 143 -3.23 16.76 -22.95
C GLY A 143 -1.96 16.06 -23.45
N GLU A 144 -0.88 16.04 -22.67
CA GLU A 144 0.31 15.25 -23.03
C GLU A 144 0.00 13.75 -22.99
N ALA A 145 0.55 12.99 -23.93
CA ALA A 145 0.32 11.55 -23.96
C ALA A 145 1.03 10.86 -22.79
N ILE A 146 0.43 9.79 -22.25
CA ILE A 146 0.97 9.04 -21.11
C ILE A 146 2.41 8.55 -21.38
N LYS A 147 2.71 8.20 -22.63
CA LYS A 147 4.06 7.81 -23.05
C LYS A 147 5.05 8.97 -22.93
N ASP A 148 4.70 10.16 -23.40
CA ASP A 148 5.56 11.34 -23.35
C ASP A 148 5.80 11.79 -21.90
N ILE A 149 4.78 11.66 -21.05
CA ILE A 149 4.89 11.89 -19.60
C ILE A 149 5.85 10.88 -18.96
N ALA A 150 5.77 9.61 -19.36
CA ALA A 150 6.62 8.55 -18.87
C ALA A 150 8.09 8.78 -19.25
N ASP A 151 8.34 9.12 -20.52
CA ASP A 151 9.68 9.42 -21.03
C ASP A 151 10.27 10.66 -20.33
N THR A 152 9.48 11.73 -20.17
CA THR A 152 9.90 12.97 -19.50
C THR A 152 10.25 12.75 -18.03
N LEU A 153 9.49 11.92 -17.31
CA LEU A 153 9.73 11.64 -15.89
C LEU A 153 10.67 10.45 -15.66
N GLY A 154 11.17 9.81 -16.73
CA GLY A 154 12.01 8.61 -16.64
C GLY A 154 11.32 7.46 -15.90
N ARG A 155 10.01 7.29 -16.09
CA ARG A 155 9.17 6.26 -15.45
C ARG A 155 8.59 5.34 -16.52
N SER A 156 8.04 4.20 -16.11
CA SER A 156 7.30 3.35 -17.06
C SER A 156 5.90 3.90 -17.30
N VAL A 157 5.35 3.66 -18.50
CA VAL A 157 3.95 3.99 -18.85
C VAL A 157 2.97 3.43 -17.81
N HIS A 158 3.17 2.18 -17.40
CA HIS A 158 2.37 1.56 -16.34
C HIS A 158 2.41 2.35 -15.02
N SER A 159 3.58 2.88 -14.64
CA SER A 159 3.72 3.67 -13.43
C SER A 159 2.99 5.01 -13.51
N ILE A 160 3.02 5.67 -14.67
CA ILE A 160 2.23 6.89 -14.91
C ILE A 160 0.74 6.59 -14.83
N THR A 161 0.28 5.54 -15.54
CA THR A 161 -1.13 5.12 -15.54
C THR A 161 -1.62 4.79 -14.13
N ALA A 162 -0.83 4.06 -13.33
CA ALA A 162 -1.18 3.74 -11.95
C ALA A 162 -1.28 5.00 -11.07
N GLU A 163 -0.38 5.97 -11.26
CA GLU A 163 -0.42 7.24 -10.53
C GLU A 163 -1.63 8.09 -10.93
N LEU A 164 -1.98 8.16 -12.23
CA LEU A 164 -3.18 8.85 -12.70
C LEU A 164 -4.47 8.23 -12.13
N LYS A 165 -4.55 6.88 -12.07
CA LYS A 165 -5.67 6.17 -11.40
C LYS A 165 -5.77 6.55 -9.93
N LYS A 166 -4.62 6.56 -9.23
CA LYS A 166 -4.57 6.91 -7.80
C LYS A 166 -5.00 8.35 -7.55
N GLN A 167 -4.75 9.24 -8.50
CA GLN A 167 -5.20 10.63 -8.45
C GLN A 167 -6.65 10.81 -8.93
N GLY A 168 -7.33 9.74 -9.35
CA GLY A 168 -8.71 9.76 -9.85
C GLY A 168 -8.85 10.47 -11.20
N LEU A 169 -7.77 10.60 -11.97
CA LEU A 169 -7.78 11.27 -13.27
C LEU A 169 -8.21 10.34 -14.42
N ILE A 170 -8.13 9.03 -14.20
CA ILE A 170 -8.59 7.99 -15.13
C ILE A 170 -9.26 6.83 -14.38
N VAL A 171 -10.26 6.20 -14.99
CA VAL A 171 -11.01 5.03 -14.50
C VAL A 171 -11.00 4.00 -15.63
N THR A 172 -10.41 2.81 -15.46
CA THR A 172 -10.22 1.86 -16.58
C THR A 172 -11.41 0.95 -16.82
N GLU A 173 -11.87 0.86 -18.08
CA GLU A 173 -11.52 -0.23 -19.02
C GLU A 173 -11.11 0.41 -20.37
N GLU A 174 -10.34 -0.32 -21.19
CA GLU A 174 -9.77 0.04 -22.51
C GLU A 174 -8.31 0.53 -22.60
N ASN A 175 -7.67 0.03 -23.66
CA ASN A 175 -6.26 0.19 -24.02
C ASN A 175 -5.97 1.62 -24.51
N TYR A 176 -5.56 2.51 -23.61
CA TYR A 176 -5.00 3.82 -23.96
C TYR A 176 -3.55 3.68 -24.45
N THR A 177 -3.34 2.96 -25.55
CA THR A 177 -2.01 2.91 -26.18
C THR A 177 -1.83 3.96 -27.26
N ASN A 178 -2.87 4.58 -27.82
CA ASN A 178 -2.73 5.63 -28.85
C ASN A 178 -4.00 6.51 -29.02
N GLN A 179 -4.43 7.25 -27.99
CA GLN A 179 -5.47 8.27 -28.18
C GLN A 179 -4.96 9.65 -27.78
N LYS A 180 -4.86 10.55 -28.77
CA LYS A 180 -4.99 11.99 -28.54
C LYS A 180 -6.37 12.20 -27.93
N ASN A 181 -6.43 12.85 -26.78
CA ASN A 181 -7.71 13.10 -26.10
C ASN A 181 -8.52 14.12 -26.92
N PRO A 182 -9.82 13.89 -27.18
CA PRO A 182 -10.66 14.84 -27.89
C PRO A 182 -11.31 15.78 -26.87
N PHE A 183 -10.60 16.80 -26.41
CA PHE A 183 -11.17 18.08 -25.93
C PHE A 183 -10.12 19.19 -26.09
#